data_AF-A0A2R6CLS5-F1
#
_entry.id   AF-A0A2R6CLS5-F1
#
_cell.length_a   1.000
_cell.length_b   1.000
_cell.length_c   1.000
_cell.angle_alpha   90.00
_cell.angle_beta   90.00
_cell.angle_gamma   90.00
#
_symmetry.space_group_name_H-M   'P 1'
#
loop_
_entity.id
_entity.type
_entity.pdbx_description
1 polymer ?
#
loop_
_entity_poly.entity_id
_entity_poly.type
_entity_poly.pdbx_seq_one_letter_code
_entity_poly.pdbx_strand_id
1 'polypeptide(L)' 'LEQITGEFRTLPFATRWLDVNRAEMALRRLKQRDIVHGYPVLKEEDGRFVSQKEHTVIVTEGGCEVTTR' A
#
# COMPACT_ATOMS: atom_id res chain seq x y z
N LEU A 1 14.57 -7.87 -4.57
CA LEU A 1 14.65 -7.24 -3.22
C LEU A 1 15.31 -5.88 -3.33
N GLU A 2 16.43 -5.78 -4.07
CA GLU A 2 17.15 -4.53 -4.35
C GLU A 2 16.24 -3.35 -4.73
N GLN A 3 15.42 -3.48 -5.78
CA GLN A 3 14.47 -2.43 -6.17
C GLN A 3 13.53 -2.03 -5.02
N ILE A 4 12.96 -3.01 -4.30
CA ILE A 4 12.05 -2.75 -3.18
C ILE A 4 12.75 -1.95 -2.07
N THR A 5 13.94 -2.37 -1.66
CA THR A 5 14.68 -1.73 -0.57
C THR A 5 15.29 -0.38 -0.98
N GLY A 6 15.69 -0.23 -2.24
CA GLY A 6 16.30 1.00 -2.76
C GLY A 6 15.29 2.09 -3.08
N GLU A 7 14.18 1.74 -3.73
CA GLU A 7 13.19 2.69 -4.25
C GLU A 7 12.02 2.90 -3.28
N PHE A 8 11.39 1.82 -2.79
CA PHE A 8 10.17 1.93 -1.98
C PHE A 8 10.45 1.93 -0.48
N ARG A 9 11.55 1.31 -0.05
CA ARG A 9 11.96 1.15 1.35
C ARG A 9 10.84 0.49 2.17
N THR A 10 10.17 1.27 3.02
CA THR A 10 9.09 0.84 3.90
C THR A 10 7.71 1.29 3.41
N LEU A 11 7.64 2.05 2.31
CA LEU A 11 6.38 2.53 1.76
C LEU A 11 5.72 1.44 0.89
N PRO A 12 4.37 1.43 0.80
CA PRO A 12 3.66 0.53 -0.08
C PRO A 12 4.06 0.69 -1.55
N PHE A 13 4.04 -0.42 -2.29
CA PHE A 13 4.30 -0.43 -3.73
C PHE A 13 3.33 -1.38 -4.45
N ALA A 14 3.15 -1.19 -5.75
CA ALA A 14 2.33 -2.05 -6.58
C ALA A 14 3.19 -3.03 -7.40
N THR A 15 2.70 -4.25 -7.64
CA THR A 15 3.40 -5.26 -8.47
C THR A 15 3.76 -4.72 -9.86
N ARG A 16 2.90 -3.89 -10.44
CA ARG A 16 3.11 -3.25 -11.76
C ARG A 16 4.26 -2.23 -11.80
N TRP A 17 4.83 -1.83 -10.66
CA TRP A 17 5.99 -0.94 -10.59
C TRP A 17 7.31 -1.70 -10.56
N LEU A 18 7.26 -3.03 -10.39
CA LEU A 18 8.45 -3.86 -10.35
C LEU A 18 8.95 -4.15 -11.76
N ASP A 19 10.19 -3.75 -12.06
CA ASP A 19 10.84 -4.00 -13.33
C ASP A 19 11.59 -5.34 -13.29
N VAL A 20 10.83 -6.42 -13.05
CA VAL A 20 11.39 -7.78 -13.00
C VAL A 20 10.46 -8.77 -13.68
N ASN A 21 11.07 -9.70 -14.43
CA ASN A 21 10.34 -10.83 -14.99
C ASN A 21 9.73 -11.68 -13.87
N ARG A 22 8.48 -12.13 -14.06
CA ARG A 22 7.73 -12.97 -13.09
C ARG A 22 7.63 -12.34 -11.69
N ALA A 23 7.41 -11.03 -11.61
CA ALA A 23 7.26 -10.27 -10.36
C ALA A 23 6.32 -10.94 -9.33
N GLU A 24 5.17 -11.47 -9.78
CA GLU A 24 4.22 -12.17 -8.90
C GLU A 24 4.83 -13.38 -8.19
N MET A 25 5.59 -14.21 -8.92
CA MET A 25 6.25 -15.38 -8.35
C MET A 25 7.33 -14.97 -7.34
N ALA A 26 8.07 -13.90 -7.63
CA ALA A 26 9.06 -13.35 -6.72
C ALA A 26 8.39 -12.83 -5.44
N LEU A 27 7.32 -12.02 -5.56
CA LEU A 27 6.56 -11.51 -4.42
C LEU A 27 5.94 -12.62 -3.58
N ARG A 28 5.41 -13.68 -4.19
CA ARG A 28 4.89 -14.85 -3.47
C ARG A 28 5.96 -15.49 -2.58
N ARG A 29 7.19 -15.64 -3.08
CA ARG A 29 8.32 -16.19 -2.29
C ARG A 29 8.73 -15.25 -1.15
N LEU A 30 8.73 -13.95 -1.37
CA LEU A 30 9.05 -12.96 -0.35
C LEU A 30 7.99 -12.92 0.76
N LYS A 31 6.70 -13.00 0.39
CA LYS A 31 5.59 -13.10 1.34
C LYS A 31 5.66 -14.38 2.18
N GLN A 32 5.96 -15.53 1.56
CA GLN A 32 6.15 -16.80 2.28
C GLN A 32 7.29 -16.77 3.29
N ARG A 33 8.27 -15.88 3.10
CA ARG A 33 9.41 -15.66 4.01
C ARG A 33 9.19 -14.50 4.98
N ASP A 34 7.99 -13.91 4.99
CA ASP A 34 7.62 -12.76 5.82
C ASP A 34 8.50 -11.51 5.61
N ILE A 35 9.09 -11.38 4.41
CA ILE A 35 9.92 -10.22 4.05
C ILE A 35 9.04 -9.07 3.52
N VAL A 36 7.90 -9.41 2.90
CA VAL A 36 6.94 -8.44 2.36
C VAL A 36 5.54 -8.82 2.80
N HIS A 37 4.78 -7.83 3.27
CA HIS A 37 3.37 -7.96 3.56
C HIS A 37 2.51 -7.56 2.34
N GLY A 38 1.51 -8.36 2.00
CA GLY A 38 0.61 -8.07 0.87
C GLY A 38 -0.74 -7.57 1.35
N TYR A 39 -1.19 -6.43 0.82
CA TYR A 39 -2.51 -5.86 1.07
C TYR A 39 -3.45 -6.21 -0.10
N PRO A 40 -4.33 -7.22 0.04
CA PRO A 40 -5.23 -7.62 -1.04
C PRO A 40 -6.34 -6.57 -1.26
N VAL A 41 -7.05 -6.70 -2.37
CA VAL A 41 -8.26 -5.92 -2.62
C VAL A 41 -9.29 -6.21 -1.53
N LEU A 42 -9.81 -5.16 -0.90
CA LEU A 42 -10.93 -5.23 0.04
C LEU A 42 -12.22 -5.05 -0.76
N LYS A 43 -13.05 -6.10 -0.83
CA LYS A 43 -14.27 -6.12 -1.63
C LYS A 43 -15.49 -6.28 -0.72
N GLU A 44 -16.50 -5.44 -0.93
CA GLU A 44 -17.82 -5.55 -0.31
C GLU A 44 -18.65 -6.68 -0.97
N GLU A 45 -19.77 -7.06 -0.37
CA GLU A 45 -20.70 -8.02 -0.97
C GLU A 45 -21.16 -7.62 -2.39
N ASP A 46 -21.46 -8.63 -3.20
CA ASP A 46 -21.93 -8.41 -4.56
C ASP A 46 -23.22 -7.58 -4.60
N GLY A 47 -23.25 -6.57 -5.48
CA GLY A 47 -24.39 -5.66 -5.61
C GLY A 47 -24.48 -4.55 -4.56
N ARG A 48 -23.51 -4.43 -3.65
CA ARG A 48 -23.41 -3.33 -2.69
C ARG A 48 -22.46 -2.24 -3.17
N PHE A 49 -22.73 -1.01 -2.76
CA PHE A 49 -21.90 0.16 -3.08
C PHE A 49 -21.02 0.55 -1.89
N VAL A 50 -19.81 1.00 -2.21
CA VAL A 50 -18.85 1.57 -1.24
C VAL A 50 -18.51 2.99 -1.69
N SER A 51 -18.49 3.92 -0.74
CA SER A 51 -17.96 5.28 -0.91
C SER A 51 -16.88 5.56 0.12
N GLN A 52 -15.86 6.33 -0.24
CA GLN A 52 -14.76 6.72 0.66
C GLN A 52 -14.53 8.23 0.59
N LYS A 53 -14.14 8.83 1.72
CA LYS A 53 -13.56 10.18 1.82
C LYS A 53 -12.39 10.12 2.80
N GLU A 54 -11.30 10.82 2.50
CA GLU A 54 -10.09 10.82 3.33
C GLU A 54 -9.49 12.22 3.41
N HIS A 55 -8.97 12.57 4.60
CA HIS A 55 -8.10 13.72 4.82
C HIS A 55 -6.96 13.32 5.75
N THR A 56 -5.76 13.82 5.46
CA THR A 56 -4.63 13.81 6.40
C THR A 56 -4.68 15.06 7.28
N VAL A 57 -4.46 14.88 8.59
CA VAL A 57 -4.45 15.97 9.56
C VAL A 57 -3.19 15.95 10.42
N ILE A 58 -2.73 17.13 10.84
CA ILE A 58 -1.66 17.31 11.83
C ILE A 58 -2.32 17.83 13.11
N VAL A 59 -2.23 17.07 14.20
CA VAL A 59 -2.77 17.47 15.51
C VAL A 59 -1.80 18.41 16.19
N THR A 60 -2.30 19.54 16.68
CA THR A 60 -1.53 20.57 17.39
C THR A 60 -2.20 20.90 18.72
N GLU A 61 -1.52 21.67 19.59
CA GLU A 61 -2.09 22.10 20.87
C GLU A 61 -3.39 22.92 20.70
N GLY A 62 -3.51 23.68 19.61
CA GLY A 62 -4.65 24.54 19.32
C GLY A 62 -5.75 23.91 18.45
N GLY A 63 -5.61 22.65 18.04
CA GLY A 63 -6.58 21.96 17.20
C GLY A 63 -5.95 21.02 16.17
N CYS A 64 -6.41 21.09 14.92
CA CYS A 64 -5.81 20.32 13.84
C CYS A 64 -5.68 21.15 12.55
N GLU A 65 -4.58 20.92 11.84
CA GLU A 65 -4.40 21.38 10.47
C GLU A 65 -4.86 20.28 9.51
N VAL A 66 -5.71 20.62 8.54
CA VAL A 66 -6.13 19.69 7.49
C VAL A 66 -5.26 19.93 6.26
N THR A 67 -4.36 19.00 5.95
CA THR A 67 -3.31 19.20 4.91
C THR A 67 -3.81 18.93 3.49
N THR A 68 -5.01 18.38 3.34
CA THR A 68 -5.54 17.82 2.08
C THR A 68 -6.93 18.36 1.74
N ARG A 69 -7.22 19.59 2.18
CA ARG A 69 -8.55 20.21 2.11
C ARG A 69 -9.03 20.49 0.68
#